data_AF-A0A925Z4F8-F1
#
_entry.id   AF-A0A925Z4F8-F1
#
_cell.length_a   1.000
_cell.length_b   1.000
_cell.length_c   1.000
_cell.angle_alpha   90.00
_cell.angle_beta   90.00
_cell.angle_gamma   90.00
#
_symmetry.space_group_name_H-M   'P 1'
#
loop_
_entity.id
_entity.type
_entity.pdbx_description
1 polymer ?
#
loop_
_entity_poly.entity_id
_entity_poly.type
_entity_poly.pdbx_seq_one_letter_code
_entity_poly.pdbx_strand_id
1 'polypeptide(L)'
;MIRLSIADRLKVYTRYIGQKVILTGKEATFGSEEGVLTGVNTSGIQVNINRQSRWIPLYDNFELYEIKVVLKPLRMLTENIKDTANNLPVQNFITQYYIQLGFDMPMFFSPGHPANCRYIEELGMASYTPQEIDQNVHKCY
;
A
#
# COMPACT_ATOMS: atom_id res chain seq x y z
N MET A 1 -7.36 15.40 -1.23
CA MET A 1 -6.84 14.04 -1.46
C MET A 1 -6.45 13.93 -2.93
N ILE A 2 -5.23 13.49 -3.24
CA ILE A 2 -4.80 13.36 -4.64
C ILE A 2 -5.43 12.09 -5.21
N ARG A 3 -6.18 12.20 -6.30
CA ARG A 3 -6.73 11.04 -7.01
C ARG A 3 -5.66 10.50 -7.95
N LEU A 4 -5.20 9.28 -7.71
CA LEU A 4 -4.25 8.59 -8.58
C LEU A 4 -4.97 7.96 -9.78
N SER A 5 -4.29 7.92 -10.93
CA SER A 5 -4.73 7.16 -12.09
C SER A 5 -4.71 5.65 -11.79
N ILE A 6 -5.45 4.83 -12.55
CA ILE A 6 -5.34 3.37 -12.49
C ILE A 6 -3.88 2.93 -12.62
N ALA A 7 -3.14 3.46 -13.60
CA ALA A 7 -1.75 3.08 -13.83
C ALA A 7 -0.88 3.32 -12.60
N ASP A 8 -1.07 4.45 -11.91
CA ASP A 8 -0.30 4.77 -10.70
C ASP A 8 -0.74 3.93 -9.50
N ARG A 9 -2.04 3.67 -9.36
CA ARG A 9 -2.54 2.73 -8.34
C ARG A 9 -1.97 1.32 -8.53
N LEU A 10 -1.94 0.81 -9.77
CA LEU A 10 -1.36 -0.49 -10.09
C LEU A 10 0.15 -0.54 -9.80
N LYS A 11 0.89 0.55 -10.09
CA LYS A 11 2.30 0.67 -9.69
C LYS A 11 2.48 0.58 -8.18
N VAL A 12 1.58 1.20 -7.40
CA VAL A 12 1.59 1.09 -5.94
C VAL A 12 1.34 -0.36 -5.54
N TYR A 13 0.21 -0.96 -5.96
CA TYR A 13 -0.15 -2.32 -5.57
C TYR A 13 0.91 -3.36 -5.94
N THR A 14 1.60 -3.20 -7.07
CA THR A 14 2.67 -4.13 -7.49
C THR A 14 3.78 -4.26 -6.43
N ARG A 15 4.05 -3.19 -5.68
CA ARG A 15 5.06 -3.20 -4.61
C ARG A 15 4.61 -4.01 -3.39
N TYR A 16 3.31 -4.14 -3.17
CA TYR A 16 2.76 -4.76 -1.95
C TYR A 16 2.17 -6.15 -2.20
N ILE A 17 2.57 -6.83 -3.28
CA ILE A 17 2.21 -8.24 -3.48
C ILE A 17 2.70 -9.07 -2.28
N GLY A 18 1.83 -9.92 -1.75
CA GLY A 18 2.02 -10.69 -0.52
C GLY A 18 1.49 -10.01 0.74
N GLN A 19 1.16 -8.72 0.69
CA GLN A 19 0.60 -7.99 1.84
C GLN A 19 -0.91 -8.19 1.95
N LYS A 20 -1.41 -8.03 3.19
CA LYS A 20 -2.84 -8.03 3.47
C LYS A 20 -3.49 -6.77 2.91
N VAL A 21 -4.74 -6.90 2.45
CA VAL A 21 -5.56 -5.80 1.98
C VAL A 21 -6.95 -5.89 2.58
N ILE A 22 -7.56 -4.75 2.85
CA ILE A 22 -8.97 -4.61 3.23
C ILE A 22 -9.72 -4.07 2.02
N LEU A 23 -10.77 -4.79 1.64
CA LEU A 23 -11.72 -4.40 0.61
C LEU A 23 -13.01 -3.97 1.31
N THR A 24 -13.31 -2.67 1.28
CA THR A 24 -14.55 -2.13 1.82
C THR A 24 -15.48 -1.78 0.66
N GLY A 25 -16.61 -2.47 0.57
CA GLY A 25 -17.64 -2.15 -0.41
C GLY A 25 -18.11 -0.70 -0.32
N LYS A 26 -18.25 -0.03 -1.47
CA LYS A 26 -18.82 1.33 -1.53
C LYS A 26 -20.36 1.34 -1.55
N GLU A 27 -20.98 0.24 -1.94
CA GLU A 27 -22.44 0.05 -1.83
C GLU A 27 -22.77 -0.77 -0.58
N ALA A 28 -23.92 -0.51 0.04
CA ALA A 28 -24.33 -1.12 1.30
C ALA A 28 -24.44 -2.66 1.26
N THR A 29 -24.54 -3.25 0.07
CA THR A 29 -24.60 -4.69 -0.18
C THR A 29 -23.23 -5.36 -0.11
N PHE A 30 -22.15 -4.61 -0.32
CA PHE A 30 -20.80 -5.11 -0.28
C PHE A 30 -20.24 -4.88 1.13
N GLY A 31 -20.00 -5.96 1.87
CA GLY A 31 -19.37 -5.90 3.19
C GLY A 31 -17.89 -5.49 3.14
N SER A 32 -17.21 -5.62 4.28
CA SER A 32 -15.76 -5.52 4.35
C SER A 32 -15.15 -6.92 4.36
N GLU A 33 -14.18 -7.17 3.50
CA GLU A 33 -13.44 -8.43 3.41
C GLU A 33 -11.93 -8.17 3.55
N GLU A 34 -11.23 -9.04 4.28
CA GLU A 34 -9.77 -9.05 4.33
C GLU A 34 -9.24 -10.14 3.38
N GLY A 35 -8.18 -9.84 2.66
CA GLY A 35 -7.48 -10.81 1.82
C GLY A 35 -6.00 -10.51 1.69
N VAL A 36 -5.32 -11.29 0.85
CA VAL A 36 -3.91 -11.09 0.51
C VAL A 36 -3.80 -10.68 -0.95
N LEU A 37 -3.08 -9.60 -1.24
CA LEU A 37 -2.79 -9.17 -2.59
C LEU A 37 -1.82 -10.16 -3.25
N THR A 38 -2.26 -10.87 -4.28
CA THR A 38 -1.44 -11.93 -4.93
C THR A 38 -0.97 -11.57 -6.34
N GLY A 39 -1.57 -10.56 -6.97
CA GLY A 39 -1.21 -10.18 -8.32
C GLY A 39 -1.80 -8.85 -8.76
N VAL A 40 -1.27 -8.34 -9.87
CA VAL A 40 -1.70 -7.10 -10.51
C VAL A 40 -1.69 -7.33 -12.02
N ASN A 41 -2.70 -6.83 -12.72
CA ASN A 41 -2.73 -6.82 -14.19
C ASN A 41 -2.97 -5.40 -14.72
N THR A 42 -3.35 -5.25 -15.99
CA THR A 42 -3.53 -3.95 -16.64
C THR A 42 -4.73 -3.15 -16.13
N SER A 43 -5.69 -3.76 -15.44
CA SER A 43 -6.97 -3.12 -15.08
C SER A 43 -7.51 -3.54 -13.71
N GLY A 44 -6.70 -4.19 -12.88
CA GLY A 44 -7.18 -4.80 -11.65
C GLY A 44 -6.08 -5.43 -10.81
N ILE A 45 -6.49 -5.80 -9.60
CA ILE A 45 -5.65 -6.55 -8.66
C ILE A 45 -6.27 -7.91 -8.39
N GLN A 46 -5.43 -8.89 -8.09
CA GLN A 46 -5.86 -10.20 -7.64
C GLN A 46 -5.72 -10.27 -6.12
N VAL A 47 -6.80 -10.63 -5.45
CA VAL A 47 -6.83 -10.78 -3.99
C VAL A 47 -7.27 -12.20 -3.67
N ASN A 48 -6.52 -12.87 -2.80
CA ASN A 48 -6.91 -14.15 -2.23
C ASN A 48 -7.72 -13.92 -0.95
N ILE A 49 -8.99 -14.28 -0.98
CA ILE A 49 -9.95 -14.15 0.12
C ILE A 49 -10.49 -15.54 0.42
N ASN A 50 -10.39 -16.01 1.66
CA ASN A 50 -10.89 -17.32 2.05
C ASN A 50 -10.42 -18.48 1.14
N ARG A 51 -9.15 -18.44 0.73
CA ARG A 51 -8.51 -19.40 -0.21
C ARG A 51 -9.03 -19.36 -1.65
N GLN A 52 -9.84 -18.37 -2.01
CA GLN A 52 -10.31 -18.13 -3.37
C GLN A 52 -9.62 -16.90 -3.95
N SER A 53 -9.02 -17.05 -5.13
CA SER A 53 -8.45 -15.91 -5.86
C SER A 53 -9.55 -15.17 -6.61
N ARG A 54 -9.70 -13.87 -6.35
CA ARG A 54 -10.67 -12.99 -7.00
C ARG A 54 -9.94 -11.83 -7.67
N TRP A 55 -10.37 -11.47 -8.88
CA TRP A 55 -9.91 -10.25 -9.54
C TRP A 55 -10.84 -9.10 -9.18
N ILE A 56 -10.26 -8.04 -8.59
CA ILE A 56 -10.94 -6.80 -8.24
C ILE A 56 -10.61 -5.77 -9.31
N PRO A 57 -11.58 -5.35 -10.13
CA PRO A 57 -11.34 -4.37 -11.17
C PRO A 57 -11.14 -2.98 -10.56
N LEU A 58 -10.24 -2.19 -11.16
CA LEU A 58 -10.03 -0.79 -10.84
C LEU A 58 -10.60 0.07 -11.96
N TYR A 59 -11.23 1.19 -11.60
CA TYR A 59 -11.68 2.17 -12.58
C TYR A 59 -11.25 3.58 -12.16
N ASP A 60 -10.98 4.43 -13.14
CA ASP A 60 -10.58 5.82 -12.87
C ASP A 60 -11.76 6.62 -12.32
N ASN A 61 -12.99 6.32 -12.77
CA ASN A 61 -14.15 7.19 -12.57
C ASN A 61 -15.16 6.69 -11.52
N PHE A 62 -15.14 5.40 -11.18
CA PHE A 62 -16.01 4.83 -10.14
C PHE A 62 -15.27 3.73 -9.37
N GLU A 63 -15.68 3.44 -8.14
CA GLU A 63 -15.05 2.40 -7.33
C GLU A 63 -16.12 1.52 -6.69
N LEU A 64 -16.05 0.20 -6.94
CA LEU A 64 -16.91 -0.77 -6.26
C LEU A 64 -16.41 -1.04 -4.84
N TYR A 65 -15.09 -1.01 -4.66
CA TYR A 65 -14.41 -1.23 -3.39
C TYR A 65 -13.42 -0.10 -3.13
N GLU A 66 -13.40 0.37 -1.89
CA GLU A 66 -12.23 1.01 -1.31
C GLU A 66 -11.23 -0.07 -0.94
N ILE A 67 -9.99 0.09 -1.41
CA ILE A 67 -8.95 -0.93 -1.27
C ILE A 67 -7.79 -0.32 -0.51
N LYS A 68 -7.52 -0.84 0.68
CA LYS A 68 -6.40 -0.39 1.53
C LYS A 68 -5.44 -1.52 1.81
N VAL A 69 -4.15 -1.25 1.63
CA VAL A 69 -3.07 -2.16 2.03
C VAL A 69 -2.90 -2.07 3.55
N VAL A 70 -2.90 -3.20 4.22
CA VAL A 70 -2.66 -3.27 5.66
C VAL A 70 -1.17 -3.22 5.89
N LEU A 71 -0.70 -2.13 6.50
CA LEU A 71 0.71 -1.88 6.75
C LEU A 71 0.99 -1.71 8.24
N LYS A 72 2.25 -1.92 8.61
CA LYS A 72 2.82 -1.53 9.90
C LYS A 72 3.24 -0.06 9.83
N PRO A 73 2.95 0.75 10.85
CA PRO A 73 3.43 2.12 10.88
C PRO A 73 4.95 2.19 11.08
N LEU A 74 5.58 3.21 10.50
CA LEU A 74 7.02 3.45 10.62
C LEU A 74 7.51 3.58 12.07
N ARG A 75 6.64 3.97 13.00
CA ARG A 75 6.96 4.01 14.44
C ARG A 75 7.35 2.66 15.03
N MET A 76 6.97 1.55 14.38
CA MET A 76 7.34 0.19 14.79
C MET A 76 8.69 -0.25 14.21
N LEU A 77 9.42 0.64 13.53
CA LEU A 77 10.80 0.43 13.13
C LEU A 77 11.69 0.40 14.38
N THR A 78 12.15 -0.80 14.73
CA THR A 78 13.18 -0.98 15.76
C THR A 78 14.54 -0.55 15.23
N GLU A 79 15.46 -0.19 16.14
CA GLU A 79 16.85 0.12 15.78
C GLU A 79 17.50 -1.03 14.98
N ASN A 80 17.25 -2.28 15.35
CA ASN A 80 17.72 -3.44 14.58
C ASN A 80 17.25 -3.45 13.12
N ILE A 81 16.00 -3.03 12.86
CA ILE A 81 15.48 -2.96 11.48
C ILE A 81 16.19 -1.85 10.71
N LYS A 82 16.45 -0.70 11.34
CA LYS A 82 17.20 0.42 10.74
C LYS A 82 18.65 0.01 10.46
N ASP A 83 19.30 -0.66 11.41
CA ASP A 83 20.66 -1.15 11.25
C ASP A 83 20.76 -2.17 10.12
N THR A 84 19.80 -3.10 10.04
CA THR A 84 19.75 -4.07 8.94
C THR A 84 19.60 -3.36 7.59
N ALA A 85 18.71 -2.37 7.51
CA ALA A 85 18.51 -1.59 6.29
C ALA A 85 19.76 -0.80 5.88
N ASN A 86 20.41 -0.12 6.82
CA ASN A 86 21.62 0.68 6.57
C ASN A 86 22.82 -0.17 6.13
N ASN A 87 22.86 -1.44 6.53
CA ASN A 87 23.90 -2.39 6.13
C ASN A 87 23.58 -3.12 4.80
N LEU A 88 22.48 -2.81 4.13
CA LEU A 88 22.19 -3.39 2.81
C LEU A 88 23.17 -2.84 1.77
N PRO A 89 23.67 -3.69 0.85
CA PRO A 89 24.75 -3.33 -0.08
C PRO A 89 24.37 -2.26 -1.12
N VAL A 90 23.08 -1.95 -1.29
CA VAL A 90 22.60 -0.93 -2.25
C VAL A 90 21.37 -0.22 -1.67
N GLN A 91 21.30 1.11 -1.80
CA GLN A 91 20.17 1.92 -1.33
C GLN A 91 18.82 1.48 -1.92
N ASN A 92 18.78 0.95 -3.15
CA ASN A 92 17.55 0.43 -3.75
C ASN A 92 16.95 -0.77 -3.00
N PHE A 93 17.75 -1.52 -2.24
CA PHE A 93 17.25 -2.63 -1.44
C PHE A 93 16.62 -2.19 -0.13
N ILE A 94 16.96 -1.00 0.39
CA ILE A 94 16.38 -0.45 1.62
C ILE A 94 14.86 -0.30 1.47
N THR A 95 14.43 0.27 0.35
CA THR A 95 13.01 0.43 0.03
C THR A 95 12.30 -0.93 -0.05
N GLN A 96 12.88 -1.89 -0.76
CA GLN A 96 12.31 -3.23 -0.90
C GLN A 96 12.25 -3.99 0.44
N TYR A 97 13.24 -3.80 1.31
CA TYR A 97 13.27 -4.38 2.63
C TYR A 97 12.14 -3.87 3.51
N TYR A 98 11.92 -2.55 3.57
CA TYR A 98 10.80 -1.99 4.31
C TYR A 98 9.43 -2.43 3.77
N ILE A 99 9.29 -2.49 2.43
CA ILE A 99 8.09 -3.04 1.77
C ILE A 99 7.82 -4.48 2.22
N GLN A 100 8.84 -5.34 2.18
CA GLN A 100 8.69 -6.76 2.55
C GLN A 100 8.27 -6.94 4.00
N LEU A 101 8.79 -6.08 4.89
CA LEU A 101 8.40 -6.07 6.29
C LEU A 101 6.99 -5.49 6.54
N GLY A 102 6.38 -4.91 5.51
CA GLY A 102 5.03 -4.34 5.53
C GLY A 102 4.99 -2.90 6.05
N PHE A 103 6.09 -2.15 6.01
CA PHE A 103 6.10 -0.74 6.43
C PHE A 103 5.63 0.21 5.32
N ASP A 104 5.07 1.35 5.72
CA ASP A 104 4.79 2.45 4.80
C ASP A 104 6.09 3.03 4.22
N MET A 105 6.04 3.53 3.00
CA MET A 105 7.17 4.15 2.30
C MET A 105 6.71 5.26 1.34
N PRO A 106 7.57 6.25 1.05
CA PRO A 106 7.26 7.30 0.10
C PRO A 106 7.21 6.77 -1.34
N MET A 107 6.22 7.21 -2.10
CA MET A 107 6.00 6.83 -3.49
C MET A 107 6.65 7.81 -4.47
N PHE A 108 7.20 7.27 -5.56
CA PHE A 108 7.81 8.03 -6.64
C PHE A 108 7.30 7.50 -7.99
N PHE A 109 6.58 8.35 -8.72
CA PHE A 109 5.89 8.00 -9.97
C PHE A 109 6.66 8.46 -11.21
N SER A 110 6.63 9.76 -11.51
CA SER A 110 7.34 10.39 -12.62
C SER A 110 7.83 11.79 -12.23
N PRO A 111 8.86 12.36 -12.87
CA PRO A 111 9.34 13.70 -12.57
C PRO A 111 8.20 14.73 -12.61
N GLY A 112 8.07 15.56 -11.57
CA GLY A 112 7.03 16.57 -11.45
C GLY A 112 5.64 16.08 -11.01
N HIS A 113 5.46 14.77 -10.75
CA HIS A 113 4.16 14.24 -10.33
C HIS A 113 3.79 14.73 -8.91
N PRO A 114 2.55 15.25 -8.69
CA PRO A 114 2.15 15.87 -7.42
C PRO A 114 2.04 14.89 -6.23
N ALA A 115 2.00 13.59 -6.52
CA ALA A 115 1.95 12.53 -5.52
C ALA A 115 3.34 12.00 -5.11
N ASN A 116 4.43 12.51 -5.73
CA ASN A 116 5.77 12.09 -5.34
C ASN A 116 6.09 12.46 -3.89
N CYS A 117 6.95 11.67 -3.27
CA CYS A 117 7.39 11.81 -1.88
C CYS A 117 6.28 11.65 -0.84
N ARG A 118 5.06 11.28 -1.24
CA ARG A 118 3.96 10.98 -0.33
C ARG A 118 3.99 9.53 0.10
N TYR A 119 3.73 9.29 1.37
CA TYR A 119 3.51 7.97 1.93
C TYR A 119 2.21 7.36 1.38
N ILE A 120 2.10 6.02 1.37
CA ILE A 120 0.91 5.36 0.82
C ILE A 120 -0.36 5.70 1.62
N GLU A 121 -0.21 5.97 2.92
CA GLU A 121 -1.29 6.50 3.77
C GLU A 121 -1.78 7.86 3.26
N GLU A 122 -0.87 8.78 2.93
CA GLU A 122 -1.22 10.12 2.43
C GLU A 122 -1.91 10.06 1.06
N LEU A 123 -1.74 8.94 0.35
CA LEU A 123 -2.45 8.62 -0.90
C LEU A 123 -3.82 7.95 -0.66
N GLY A 124 -4.19 7.72 0.60
CA GLY A 124 -5.45 7.07 1.00
C GLY A 124 -5.48 5.57 0.73
N MET A 125 -4.32 4.95 0.47
CA MET A 125 -4.20 3.55 0.05
C MET A 125 -3.70 2.61 1.15
N ALA A 126 -3.45 3.13 2.36
CA ALA A 126 -3.03 2.35 3.52
C ALA A 126 -4.13 2.27 4.59
N SER A 127 -4.10 1.17 5.35
CA SER A 127 -4.79 1.03 6.63
C SER A 127 -3.80 0.50 7.65
N TYR A 128 -3.80 1.05 8.86
CA TYR A 128 -3.07 0.50 9.99
C TYR A 128 -4.03 -0.31 10.87
N THR A 129 -3.52 -1.31 11.59
CA THR A 129 -4.38 -2.05 12.51
C THR A 129 -4.69 -1.20 13.76
N PRO A 130 -5.84 -1.38 14.44
CA PRO A 130 -6.25 -0.51 15.56
C PRO A 130 -5.28 -0.45 16.75
N GLN A 131 -4.37 -1.41 16.89
CA GLN A 131 -3.32 -1.41 17.91
C GLN A 131 -2.22 -0.38 17.61
N GLU A 132 -2.26 0.26 16.44
CA GLU A 132 -1.11 0.85 15.79
C GLU A 132 -1.29 2.34 15.39
N ILE A 133 -2.38 3.01 15.77
CA ILE A 133 -2.64 4.42 15.40
C ILE A 133 -2.30 5.36 16.56
N ASP A 134 -1.26 6.17 16.42
CA ASP A 134 -1.10 7.46 17.10
C ASP A 134 -0.20 8.37 16.26
N GLN A 135 -0.63 9.62 16.10
CA GLN A 135 -0.26 10.54 15.03
C GLN A 135 1.15 11.12 15.22
N ASN A 136 2.03 10.98 14.22
CA ASN A 136 3.15 11.91 14.06
C ASN A 136 3.56 12.05 12.58
N VAL A 137 3.43 13.27 12.08
CA VAL A 137 3.77 13.71 10.73
C VAL A 137 5.29 13.80 10.61
N HIS A 138 5.92 12.98 9.76
CA HIS A 138 7.35 13.06 9.48
C HIS A 138 7.62 13.59 8.07
N LYS A 139 8.32 14.72 8.01
CA LYS A 139 8.85 15.32 6.79
C LYS A 139 10.07 14.53 6.31
N CYS A 140 10.09 14.17 5.03
CA CYS A 140 11.31 13.72 4.36
C CYS A 140 12.24 14.92 4.12
N TYR A 141 13.55 14.73 4.33
CA TYR A 141 14.61 15.67 3.98
C TYR A 141 14.96 15.59 2.49
#